data_AF-A0A5J6PYQ8-F1
#
_entry.id   AF-A0A5J6PYQ8-F1
#
_cell.length_a   1.000
_cell.length_b   1.000
_cell.length_c   1.000
_cell.angle_alpha   90.00
_cell.angle_beta   90.00
_cell.angle_gamma   90.00
#
_symmetry.space_group_name_H-M   'P 1'
#
loop_
_entity.id
_entity.type
_entity.pdbx_description
1 polymer ?
#
loop_
_entity_poly.entity_id
_entity_poly.type
_entity_poly.pdbx_seq_one_letter_code
_entity_poly.pdbx_strand_id
1 'polypeptide(L)'
;MRALVTWSGALCGVLLILLGSMVPAALAFPDRTGQLQLLELPTTLQVPALLLTALLCGPRGAFLAAVAYLTVGLWQLPVFTGGGSGSYLLNPEFGFLAGFLPAAWVTGRLARQPGMEDPLALTGAAVVGLLVMQLCGALNLVLGHLLGRWNEPLGAMLYTYALGPLWGQLLVCCAIGVVALPLRRLLLVDT
;
A
#
# COMPACT_ATOMS: atom_id res chain seq x y z
N MET A 1 -24.59 6.01 -12.34
CA MET A 1 -23.64 6.92 -11.64
C MET A 1 -22.66 6.18 -10.73
N ARG A 2 -23.10 5.34 -9.77
CA ARG A 2 -22.20 4.61 -8.85
C ARG A 2 -21.13 3.74 -9.53
N ALA A 3 -21.46 3.09 -10.65
CA ALA A 3 -20.49 2.31 -11.43
C ALA A 3 -19.36 3.22 -11.98
N LEU A 4 -19.69 4.35 -12.60
CA LEU A 4 -18.71 5.28 -13.16
C LEU A 4 -17.74 5.80 -12.09
N VAL A 5 -18.23 6.15 -10.90
CA VAL A 5 -17.39 6.59 -9.77
C VAL A 5 -16.45 5.47 -9.30
N THR A 6 -16.93 4.23 -9.31
CA THR A 6 -16.09 3.08 -8.93
C THR A 6 -14.99 2.84 -9.97
N TRP A 7 -15.33 2.93 -11.25
CA TRP A 7 -14.37 2.77 -12.35
C TRP A 7 -13.34 3.89 -12.41
N SER A 8 -13.76 5.15 -12.27
CA SER A 8 -12.82 6.28 -12.25
C SER A 8 -11.91 6.23 -11.03
N GLY A 9 -12.44 5.85 -9.86
CA GLY A 9 -11.65 5.63 -8.66
C GLY A 9 -10.64 4.48 -8.81
N ALA A 10 -11.05 3.37 -9.42
CA ALA A 10 -10.15 2.25 -9.70
C ALA A 10 -9.03 2.65 -10.68
N LEU A 11 -9.35 3.43 -11.71
CA LEU A 11 -8.40 3.88 -12.72
C LEU A 11 -7.40 4.91 -12.16
N CYS A 12 -7.88 5.87 -11.36
CA CYS A 12 -7.02 6.79 -10.63
C CYS A 12 -6.13 6.02 -9.62
N GLY A 13 -6.73 5.06 -8.92
CA GLY A 13 -6.03 4.22 -7.95
C GLY A 13 -4.91 3.39 -8.56
N VAL A 14 -5.16 2.70 -9.68
CA VAL A 14 -4.12 1.89 -10.32
C VAL A 14 -2.97 2.76 -10.82
N LEU A 15 -3.26 3.94 -11.38
CA LEU A 15 -2.23 4.90 -11.78
C LEU A 15 -1.41 5.39 -10.58
N LEU A 16 -2.07 5.69 -9.46
CA LEU A 16 -1.41 6.10 -8.23
C LEU A 16 -0.47 5.01 -7.70
N ILE A 17 -0.92 3.75 -7.71
CA ILE A 17 -0.11 2.60 -7.25
C ILE A 17 1.08 2.37 -8.20
N LEU A 18 0.86 2.45 -9.52
CA LEU A 18 1.91 2.31 -10.52
C LEU A 18 2.97 3.40 -10.37
N LEU A 19 2.58 4.67 -10.29
CA LEU A 19 3.52 5.77 -10.07
C LEU A 19 4.20 5.65 -8.71
N GLY A 20 3.46 5.29 -7.67
CA GLY A 20 4.00 5.11 -6.32
C GLY A 20 5.04 3.98 -6.23
N SER A 21 4.91 2.93 -7.05
CA SER A 21 5.90 1.85 -7.10
C SER A 21 7.26 2.28 -7.66
N MET A 22 7.30 3.34 -8.47
CA MET A 22 8.53 3.84 -9.08
C MET A 22 9.24 4.91 -8.24
N VAL A 23 8.60 5.38 -7.16
CA VAL A 23 9.11 6.48 -6.33
C VAL A 23 9.47 5.93 -4.94
N PRO A 24 10.75 6.02 -4.53
CA PRO A 24 11.13 5.69 -3.16
C PRO A 24 10.47 6.69 -2.19
N ALA A 25 10.02 6.19 -1.03
CA ALA A 25 9.50 7.06 0.00
C ALA A 25 10.67 7.77 0.67
N ALA A 26 10.53 9.07 0.92
CA ALA A 26 11.57 9.86 1.57
C ALA A 26 10.96 10.88 2.54
N LEU A 27 11.70 11.16 3.61
CA LEU A 27 11.42 12.22 4.56
C LEU A 27 12.20 13.48 4.17
N ALA A 28 11.48 14.57 3.93
CA ALA A 28 12.08 15.88 3.73
C ALA A 28 12.20 16.63 5.06
N PHE A 29 13.39 17.07 5.42
CA PHE A 29 13.61 17.94 6.58
C PHE A 29 14.58 19.08 6.22
N PRO A 30 14.41 20.27 6.80
CA PRO A 30 15.31 21.38 6.57
C PRO A 30 16.63 21.17 7.32
N ASP A 31 17.75 21.33 6.62
CA ASP A 31 19.08 21.42 7.23
C ASP A 31 19.26 22.80 7.91
N ARG A 32 20.31 22.95 8.72
CA ARG A 32 20.71 24.20 9.40
C ARG A 32 20.91 25.38 8.45
N THR A 33 21.11 25.12 7.17
CA THR A 33 21.28 26.11 6.10
C THR A 33 19.97 26.46 5.38
N GLY A 34 18.84 25.85 5.75
CA GLY A 34 17.54 26.03 5.10
C GLY A 34 17.35 25.22 3.82
N GLN A 35 18.31 24.37 3.44
CA GLN A 35 18.17 23.44 2.32
C GLN A 35 17.39 22.20 2.74
N LEU A 36 16.53 21.68 1.86
CA LEU A 36 15.79 20.44 2.12
C LEU A 36 16.69 19.23 1.88
N GLN A 37 16.94 18.45 2.92
CA GLN A 37 17.56 17.12 2.81
C GLN A 37 16.47 16.05 2.74
N LEU A 38 16.73 15.02 1.93
CA LEU A 38 15.85 13.87 1.76
C LEU A 38 16.49 12.63 2.40
N LEU A 39 15.83 12.04 3.39
CA LEU A 39 16.18 10.74 3.94
C LEU A 39 15.30 9.68 3.29
N GLU A 40 15.90 8.82 2.48
CA GLU A 40 15.21 7.70 1.87
C GLU A 40 14.79 6.67 2.92
N LEU A 41 13.54 6.21 2.83
CA LEU A 41 12.97 5.17 3.65
C LEU A 41 13.14 3.82 2.92
N PRO A 42 13.22 2.68 3.64
CA PRO A 42 13.29 1.34 3.06
C PRO A 42 11.90 0.88 2.55
N THR A 43 11.19 1.75 1.84
CA THR A 43 9.88 1.48 1.26
C THR A 43 9.61 2.45 0.09
N THR A 44 8.69 2.07 -0.80
CA THR A 44 8.25 2.91 -1.92
C THR A 44 6.93 3.61 -1.58
N LEU A 45 6.48 4.50 -2.46
CA LEU A 45 5.15 5.11 -2.36
C LEU A 45 4.01 4.18 -2.85
N GLN A 46 4.29 2.89 -3.08
CA GLN A 46 3.30 1.93 -3.56
C GLN A 46 2.23 1.61 -2.50
N VAL A 47 2.66 1.29 -1.28
CA VAL A 47 1.77 0.99 -0.15
C VAL A 47 0.93 2.21 0.23
N PRO A 48 1.49 3.43 0.39
CA PRO A 48 0.65 4.60 0.62
C PRO A 48 -0.35 4.86 -0.48
N ALA A 49 0.03 4.66 -1.74
CA ALA A 49 -0.88 4.87 -2.85
C ALA A 49 -2.10 3.94 -2.75
N LEU A 50 -1.88 2.65 -2.43
CA LEU A 50 -2.97 1.71 -2.21
C LEU A 50 -3.89 2.16 -1.08
N LEU A 51 -3.32 2.49 0.09
CA LEU A 51 -4.09 2.85 1.27
C LEU A 51 -4.84 4.17 1.07
N LEU A 52 -4.21 5.18 0.45
CA LEU A 52 -4.87 6.43 0.07
C LEU A 52 -6.03 6.18 -0.91
N THR A 53 -5.81 5.33 -1.92
CA THR A 53 -6.88 4.91 -2.85
C THR A 53 -8.04 4.27 -2.10
N ALA A 54 -7.77 3.41 -1.12
CA ALA A 54 -8.80 2.79 -0.29
C ALA A 54 -9.57 3.81 0.55
N LEU A 55 -8.87 4.76 1.17
CA LEU A 55 -9.49 5.84 1.93
C LEU A 55 -10.37 6.74 1.03
N LEU A 56 -10.00 7.00 -0.21
CA LEU A 56 -10.75 7.91 -1.10
C LEU A 56 -11.86 7.19 -1.87
N CYS A 57 -11.51 6.10 -2.56
CA CYS A 57 -12.39 5.40 -3.50
C CYS A 57 -13.25 4.32 -2.82
N GLY A 58 -13.01 4.03 -1.54
CA GLY A 58 -13.71 2.97 -0.80
C GLY A 58 -13.29 1.55 -1.22
N PRO A 59 -13.99 0.53 -0.70
CA PRO A 59 -13.50 -0.85 -0.75
C PRO A 59 -13.51 -1.43 -2.17
N ARG A 60 -14.53 -1.12 -2.98
CA ARG A 60 -14.66 -1.64 -4.34
C ARG A 60 -13.65 -1.02 -5.30
N GLY A 61 -13.52 0.31 -5.28
CA GLY A 61 -12.61 1.02 -6.18
C GLY A 61 -11.15 0.65 -5.93
N ALA A 62 -10.74 0.62 -4.67
CA ALA A 62 -9.37 0.24 -4.32
C ALA A 62 -9.07 -1.24 -4.53
N PHE A 63 -10.03 -2.13 -4.28
CA PHE A 63 -9.87 -3.55 -4.61
C PHE A 63 -9.68 -3.77 -6.11
N LEU A 64 -10.48 -3.11 -6.95
CA LEU A 64 -10.32 -3.17 -8.41
C LEU A 64 -8.98 -2.58 -8.87
N ALA A 65 -8.54 -1.47 -8.26
CA ALA A 65 -7.21 -0.90 -8.52
C ALA A 65 -6.09 -1.88 -8.18
N ALA A 66 -6.18 -2.56 -7.03
CA ALA A 66 -5.21 -3.56 -6.61
C ALA A 66 -5.18 -4.78 -7.54
N VAL A 67 -6.35 -5.28 -7.95
CA VAL A 67 -6.46 -6.37 -8.94
C VAL A 67 -5.85 -5.95 -10.27
N ALA A 68 -6.14 -4.75 -10.75
CA ALA A 68 -5.56 -4.23 -12.00
C ALA A 68 -4.04 -4.12 -11.90
N TYR A 69 -3.52 -3.57 -10.79
CA TYR A 69 -2.08 -3.47 -10.53
C TYR A 69 -1.38 -4.83 -10.55
N LEU A 70 -1.93 -5.83 -9.85
CA LEU A 70 -1.37 -7.19 -9.86
C LEU A 70 -1.42 -7.81 -11.24
N THR A 71 -2.54 -7.64 -11.97
CA THR A 71 -2.69 -8.17 -13.33
C THR A 71 -1.64 -7.58 -14.26
N VAL A 72 -1.43 -6.27 -14.18
CA VAL A 72 -0.41 -5.54 -14.94
C VAL A 72 0.99 -6.07 -14.65
N GLY A 73 1.39 -6.19 -13.37
CA GLY A 73 2.74 -6.63 -13.04
C GLY A 73 3.02 -8.12 -13.27
N LEU A 74 2.01 -8.98 -13.18
CA LEU A 74 2.15 -10.40 -13.53
C LEU A 74 2.26 -10.61 -15.05
N TRP A 75 1.69 -9.70 -15.86
CA TRP A 75 1.78 -9.74 -17.33
C TRP A 75 3.07 -9.09 -17.88
N GLN A 76 4.18 -9.25 -17.14
CA GLN A 76 5.55 -8.88 -17.52
C GLN A 76 5.84 -7.37 -17.63
N LEU A 77 4.99 -6.50 -17.06
CA LEU A 77 5.34 -5.09 -16.89
C LEU A 77 6.16 -4.93 -15.59
N PRO A 78 7.37 -4.31 -15.62
CA PRO A 78 8.27 -4.22 -14.48
C PRO A 78 7.81 -3.17 -13.46
N VAL A 79 6.67 -3.42 -12.81
CA VAL A 79 6.02 -2.49 -11.88
C VAL A 79 6.13 -2.93 -10.42
N PHE A 80 6.56 -4.16 -10.15
CA PHE A 80 6.84 -4.60 -8.77
C PHE A 80 8.28 -4.31 -8.39
N THR A 81 8.54 -4.26 -7.08
CA THR A 81 9.89 -4.20 -6.52
C THR A 81 10.68 -5.43 -6.97
N GLY A 82 11.76 -5.22 -7.72
CA GLY A 82 12.57 -6.30 -8.30
C GLY A 82 12.12 -6.81 -9.68
N GLY A 83 11.16 -6.14 -10.35
CA GLY A 83 10.72 -6.45 -11.72
C GLY A 83 9.27 -6.94 -11.80
N GLY A 84 8.86 -7.48 -12.95
CA GLY A 84 7.50 -8.01 -13.14
C GLY A 84 7.50 -9.21 -14.07
N SER A 85 6.89 -10.31 -13.64
CA SER A 85 6.78 -11.55 -14.40
C SER A 85 5.81 -12.52 -13.72
N GLY A 86 5.32 -13.54 -14.44
CA GLY A 86 4.55 -14.63 -13.83
C GLY A 86 5.34 -15.44 -12.78
N SER A 87 6.69 -15.48 -12.90
CA SER A 87 7.55 -16.10 -11.89
C SER A 87 7.60 -15.33 -10.56
N TYR A 88 7.12 -14.09 -10.54
CA TYR A 88 7.00 -13.29 -9.32
C TYR A 88 6.06 -13.93 -8.29
N LEU A 89 5.12 -14.79 -8.70
CA LEU A 89 4.31 -15.63 -7.80
C LEU A 89 5.16 -16.51 -6.85
N LEU A 90 6.40 -16.81 -7.26
CA LEU A 90 7.35 -17.57 -6.47
C LEU A 90 8.29 -16.70 -5.64
N ASN A 91 8.15 -15.38 -5.67
CA ASN A 91 8.97 -14.47 -4.88
C ASN A 91 8.45 -14.38 -3.43
N PRO A 92 9.32 -14.36 -2.41
CA PRO A 92 8.94 -14.10 -1.02
C PRO A 92 8.08 -12.84 -0.80
N GLU A 93 8.33 -11.77 -1.55
CA GLU A 93 7.63 -10.48 -1.47
C GLU A 93 6.18 -10.55 -1.98
N PHE A 94 5.85 -11.55 -2.81
CA PHE A 94 4.53 -11.65 -3.43
C PHE A 94 3.40 -11.72 -2.40
N GLY A 95 3.63 -12.29 -1.22
CA GLY A 95 2.62 -12.33 -0.16
C GLY A 95 2.15 -10.95 0.29
N PHE A 96 3.04 -9.95 0.28
CA PHE A 96 2.70 -8.56 0.63
C PHE A 96 1.88 -7.91 -0.48
N LEU A 97 2.24 -8.17 -1.75
CA LEU A 97 1.47 -7.72 -2.91
C LEU A 97 0.09 -8.37 -2.98
N ALA A 98 -0.03 -9.68 -2.74
CA ALA A 98 -1.31 -10.37 -2.63
C ALA A 98 -2.14 -9.80 -1.47
N GLY A 99 -1.47 -9.37 -0.39
CA GLY A 99 -2.06 -8.65 0.73
C GLY A 99 -2.69 -7.30 0.37
N PHE A 100 -2.41 -6.73 -0.80
CA PHE A 100 -3.05 -5.49 -1.25
C PHE A 100 -4.56 -5.64 -1.39
N LEU A 101 -5.04 -6.81 -1.84
CA LEU A 101 -6.47 -7.07 -2.04
C LEU A 101 -7.25 -6.97 -0.73
N PRO A 102 -6.93 -7.76 0.32
CA PRO A 102 -7.63 -7.67 1.60
C PRO A 102 -7.36 -6.32 2.29
N ALA A 103 -6.15 -5.76 2.20
CA ALA A 103 -5.84 -4.46 2.77
C ALA A 103 -6.69 -3.33 2.16
N ALA A 104 -6.83 -3.30 0.83
CA ALA A 104 -7.66 -2.31 0.13
C ALA A 104 -9.13 -2.42 0.53
N TRP A 105 -9.64 -3.65 0.62
CA TRP A 105 -11.03 -3.89 1.01
C TRP A 105 -11.30 -3.47 2.46
N VAL A 106 -10.45 -3.90 3.40
CA VAL A 106 -10.60 -3.59 4.83
C VAL A 106 -10.47 -2.09 5.08
N THR A 107 -9.40 -1.47 4.58
CA THR A 107 -9.17 -0.01 4.71
C THR A 107 -10.32 0.78 4.12
N GLY A 108 -10.76 0.41 2.91
CA GLY A 108 -11.85 1.09 2.23
C GLY A 108 -13.19 0.93 2.95
N ARG A 109 -13.43 -0.20 3.62
CA ARG A 109 -14.65 -0.43 4.41
C ARG A 109 -14.63 0.35 5.72
N LEU A 110 -13.48 0.41 6.39
CA LEU A 110 -13.27 1.24 7.59
C LEU A 110 -13.45 2.72 7.27
N ALA A 111 -12.90 3.17 6.15
CA ALA A 111 -13.01 4.53 5.63
C ALA A 111 -14.44 5.07 5.44
N ARG A 112 -15.44 4.18 5.37
CA ARG A 112 -16.87 4.47 5.18
C ARG A 112 -17.70 4.29 6.45
N GLN A 113 -17.04 4.11 7.60
CA GLN A 113 -17.73 4.08 8.89
C GLN A 113 -18.01 5.50 9.38
N PRO A 114 -19.04 5.69 10.22
CA PRO A 114 -19.29 6.97 10.89
C PRO A 114 -18.04 7.43 11.66
N GLY A 115 -17.76 8.73 11.65
CA GLY A 115 -16.61 9.32 12.36
C GLY A 115 -15.30 9.33 11.57
N MET A 116 -15.31 8.97 10.28
CA MET A 116 -14.13 8.97 9.41
C MET A 116 -13.82 10.34 8.77
N GLU A 117 -14.08 11.42 9.50
CA GLU A 117 -13.76 12.82 9.12
C GLU A 117 -12.59 13.40 9.92
N ASP A 118 -11.87 12.54 10.62
CA ASP A 118 -10.75 12.87 11.49
C ASP A 118 -9.45 12.24 10.95
N PRO A 119 -8.34 12.98 10.80
CA PRO A 119 -7.07 12.43 10.33
C PRO A 119 -6.57 11.26 11.17
N LEU A 120 -6.84 11.23 12.48
CA LEU A 120 -6.44 10.14 13.35
C LEU A 120 -7.25 8.87 13.04
N ALA A 121 -8.57 8.98 12.86
CA ALA A 121 -9.40 7.86 12.42
C ALA A 121 -8.96 7.31 11.05
N LEU A 122 -8.62 8.19 10.10
CA LEU A 122 -8.11 7.81 8.78
C LEU A 122 -6.74 7.13 8.85
N THR A 123 -5.85 7.65 9.70
CA THR A 123 -4.55 7.02 9.99
C THR A 123 -4.76 5.63 10.59
N GLY A 124 -5.68 5.49 11.55
CA GLY A 124 -6.03 4.22 12.16
C GLY A 124 -6.53 3.20 11.11
N ALA A 125 -7.40 3.62 10.20
CA ALA A 125 -7.86 2.77 9.10
C ALA A 125 -6.71 2.35 8.17
N ALA A 126 -5.80 3.26 7.83
CA ALA A 126 -4.62 2.96 7.03
C ALA A 126 -3.67 1.97 7.74
N VAL A 127 -3.44 2.15 9.04
CA VAL A 127 -2.62 1.24 9.86
C VAL A 127 -3.25 -0.15 9.92
N VAL A 128 -4.56 -0.28 10.08
CA VAL A 128 -5.23 -1.59 10.02
C VAL A 128 -5.03 -2.24 8.66
N GLY A 129 -5.15 -1.48 7.57
CA GLY A 129 -4.82 -1.94 6.22
C GLY A 129 -3.40 -2.45 6.08
N LEU A 130 -2.44 -1.68 6.58
CA LEU A 130 -1.03 -2.05 6.59
C LEU A 130 -0.82 -3.35 7.36
N LEU A 131 -1.42 -3.51 8.54
CA LEU A 131 -1.32 -4.74 9.33
C LEU A 131 -1.90 -5.95 8.58
N VAL A 132 -3.05 -5.79 7.91
CA VAL A 132 -3.62 -6.85 7.06
C VAL A 132 -2.64 -7.26 5.96
N MET A 133 -2.03 -6.29 5.28
CA MET A 133 -1.01 -6.55 4.26
C MET A 133 0.22 -7.28 4.85
N GLN A 134 0.72 -6.82 6.00
CA GLN A 134 1.86 -7.44 6.69
C GLN A 134 1.55 -8.87 7.13
N LEU A 135 0.32 -9.15 7.59
CA LEU A 135 -0.12 -10.50 7.95
C LEU A 135 -0.14 -11.42 6.74
N CYS A 136 -0.63 -10.96 5.59
CA CYS A 136 -0.60 -11.74 4.34
C CYS A 136 0.84 -12.05 3.89
N GLY A 137 1.73 -11.04 3.96
CA GLY A 137 3.16 -11.21 3.64
C GLY A 137 3.85 -12.19 4.58
N ALA A 138 3.70 -12.00 5.89
CA ALA A 138 4.26 -12.90 6.90
C ALA A 138 3.75 -14.33 6.75
N LEU A 139 2.46 -14.51 6.46
CA LEU A 139 1.88 -15.84 6.21
C LEU A 139 2.52 -16.51 4.99
N ASN A 140 2.74 -15.79 3.88
CA ASN A 140 3.45 -16.32 2.72
C ASN A 140 4.89 -16.74 3.04
N LEU A 141 5.61 -15.93 3.82
CA LEU A 141 6.97 -16.25 4.25
C LEU A 141 7.01 -17.52 5.10
N VAL A 142 6.15 -17.62 6.11
CA VAL A 142 6.06 -18.80 6.99
C VAL A 142 5.68 -20.04 6.20
N LEU A 143 4.61 -19.98 5.39
CA LEU A 143 4.16 -21.12 4.60
C LEU A 143 5.21 -21.56 3.59
N GLY A 144 5.86 -20.63 2.88
CA GLY A 144 6.89 -20.99 1.93
C GLY A 144 8.15 -21.55 2.60
N HIS A 145 8.49 -21.10 3.80
CA HIS A 145 9.60 -21.70 4.57
C HIS A 145 9.27 -23.14 5.00
N LEU A 146 8.04 -23.37 5.50
CA LEU A 146 7.57 -24.71 5.88
C LEU A 146 7.50 -25.67 4.68
N LEU A 147 7.21 -25.15 3.49
CA LEU A 147 7.18 -25.91 2.23
C LEU A 147 8.56 -26.06 1.58
N GLY A 148 9.63 -25.58 2.21
CA GLY A 148 11.00 -25.65 1.67
C GLY A 148 11.21 -24.82 0.39
N ARG A 149 10.39 -23.79 0.16
CA ARG A 149 10.50 -22.89 -1.00
C ARG A 149 11.64 -21.90 -0.86
N TRP A 150 11.99 -21.54 0.38
CA TRP A 150 12.98 -20.52 0.70
C TRP A 150 14.23 -21.15 1.30
N ASN A 151 15.40 -20.77 0.78
CA ASN A 151 16.69 -21.25 1.28
C ASN A 151 17.19 -20.44 2.49
N GLU A 152 16.65 -19.24 2.69
CA GLU A 152 17.03 -18.33 3.77
C GLU A 152 16.29 -18.66 5.09
N PRO A 153 16.90 -18.36 6.25
CA PRO A 153 16.26 -18.58 7.53
C PRO A 153 15.07 -17.63 7.71
N LEU A 154 13.95 -18.15 8.23
CA LEU A 154 12.70 -17.41 8.40
C LEU A 154 12.87 -16.07 9.15
N GLY A 155 13.71 -16.05 10.19
CA GLY A 155 13.97 -14.84 10.98
C GLY A 155 14.58 -13.71 10.14
N ALA A 156 15.53 -14.03 9.25
CA ALA A 156 16.13 -13.04 8.36
C ALA A 156 15.11 -12.52 7.34
N MET A 157 14.26 -13.39 6.79
CA MET A 157 13.21 -12.98 5.87
C MET A 157 12.18 -12.06 6.54
N LEU A 158 11.73 -12.38 7.75
CA LEU A 158 10.80 -11.54 8.51
C LEU A 158 11.44 -10.18 8.85
N TYR A 159 12.73 -10.16 9.17
CA TYR A 159 13.43 -8.92 9.41
C TYR A 159 13.52 -8.06 8.14
N THR A 160 13.98 -8.63 7.03
CA THR A 160 14.20 -7.91 5.77
C THR A 160 12.91 -7.44 5.11
N TYR A 161 11.89 -8.30 5.02
CA TYR A 161 10.66 -8.01 4.27
C TYR A 161 9.53 -7.43 5.12
N ALA A 162 9.42 -7.83 6.39
CA ALA A 162 8.34 -7.36 7.25
C ALA A 162 8.78 -6.20 8.15
N LEU A 163 9.75 -6.42 9.05
CA LEU A 163 10.12 -5.45 10.09
C LEU A 163 10.91 -4.25 9.56
N GLY A 164 11.81 -4.48 8.60
CA GLY A 164 12.66 -3.46 8.00
C GLY A 164 11.86 -2.34 7.35
N PRO A 165 10.87 -2.62 6.48
CA PRO A 165 10.02 -1.60 5.87
C PRO A 165 8.95 -1.02 6.82
N LEU A 166 8.59 -1.75 7.89
CA LEU A 166 7.42 -1.45 8.72
C LEU A 166 7.42 -0.05 9.30
N TRP A 167 8.57 0.42 9.82
CA TRP A 167 8.64 1.73 10.46
C TRP A 167 8.45 2.87 9.44
N GLY A 168 9.01 2.72 8.23
CA GLY A 168 8.80 3.67 7.14
C GLY A 168 7.33 3.68 6.69
N GLN A 169 6.72 2.50 6.57
CA GLN A 169 5.31 2.35 6.21
C GLN A 169 4.36 2.94 7.26
N LEU A 170 4.66 2.79 8.55
CA LEU A 170 3.88 3.37 9.65
C LEU A 170 3.93 4.90 9.61
N LEU A 171 5.12 5.49 9.41
CA LEU A 171 5.26 6.93 9.29
C LEU A 171 4.44 7.47 8.11
N VAL A 172 4.51 6.76 6.99
CA VAL A 172 3.77 7.09 5.78
C VAL A 172 2.25 6.96 5.99
N CYS A 173 1.76 6.02 6.80
CA CYS A 173 0.33 5.95 7.16
C CYS A 173 -0.16 7.22 7.86
N CYS A 174 0.65 7.81 8.74
CA CYS A 174 0.33 9.10 9.36
C CYS A 174 0.21 10.22 8.32
N ALA A 175 1.14 10.26 7.37
CA ALA A 175 1.10 11.24 6.27
C ALA A 175 -0.17 11.08 5.42
N ILE A 176 -0.53 9.85 5.08
CA ILE A 176 -1.76 9.55 4.32
C ILE A 176 -3.01 10.00 5.08
N GLY A 177 -3.13 9.73 6.38
CA GLY A 177 -4.32 10.12 7.14
C GLY A 177 -4.55 11.63 7.13
N VAL A 178 -3.47 12.41 7.21
CA VAL A 178 -3.50 13.87 7.09
C VAL A 178 -3.86 14.32 5.67
N VAL A 179 -3.25 13.71 4.64
CA VAL A 179 -3.46 14.04 3.22
C VAL A 179 -4.85 13.60 2.72
N ALA A 180 -5.41 12.52 3.26
CA ALA A 180 -6.68 11.97 2.83
C ALA A 180 -7.84 12.91 3.14
N LEU A 181 -7.82 13.62 4.28
CA LEU A 181 -8.91 14.51 4.68
C LEU A 181 -9.17 15.66 3.68
N PRO A 182 -8.17 16.51 3.32
CA PRO A 182 -8.40 17.57 2.34
C PRO A 182 -8.79 17.01 0.97
N LEU A 183 -8.23 15.87 0.56
CA LEU A 183 -8.60 15.22 -0.70
C LEU A 183 -10.04 14.71 -0.71
N ARG A 184 -10.54 14.15 0.40
CA ARG A 184 -11.95 13.75 0.53
C ARG A 184 -12.89 14.94 0.38
N ARG A 185 -12.54 16.08 0.99
CA ARG A 185 -13.30 17.33 0.90
C ARG A 185 -13.31 17.90 -0.52
N LEU A 186 -12.16 17.87 -1.20
CA LEU A 186 -12.04 18.35 -2.59
C LEU A 186 -12.81 17.48 -3.58
N LEU A 187 -12.78 16.16 -3.38
CA LEU A 187 -13.41 15.18 -4.27
C LEU A 187 -14.90 14.95 -3.94
N LEU A 188 -15.47 15.70 -2.98
CA LEU A 188 -16.86 15.56 -2.52
C LEU A 188 -17.22 14.10 -2.22
N VAL A 189 -16.31 13.38 -1.56
CA VAL A 189 -16.55 11.99 -1.20
C VAL A 189 -17.61 11.96 -0.10
N ASP A 190 -18.82 11.50 -0.43
CA ASP A 190 -19.91 11.31 0.55
C ASP A 190 -19.40 10.42 1.70
N THR A 191 -19.24 11.02 2.88
CA THR A 191 -18.74 10.40 4.11
C THR A 191 -19.82 9.63 4.85
#